data_AF-A0A353DEX6-F1
#
_entry.id   AF-A0A353DEX6-F1
#
_cell.length_a   1.000
_cell.length_b   1.000
_cell.length_c   1.000
_cell.angle_alpha   90.00
_cell.angle_beta   90.00
_cell.angle_gamma   90.00
#
_symmetry.space_group_name_H-M   'P 1'
#
loop_
_entity.id
_entity.type
_entity.pdbx_description
1 polymer ?
#
loop_
_entity_poly.entity_id
_entity_poly.type
_entity_poly.pdbx_seq_one_letter_code
_entity_poly.pdbx_strand_id
1 'polypeptide(L)'
;MLLPWHLLNFLRIEFRRRKSKKRGGKFKLKISRVADFFRELDRLKIEYVVLRWFEEVPLTREDEKTTTKDIDILFRDSDLKKVMRIGARFPGNVLAEFYSVSGKRGTSARGYPYYPPALAEQIITHREQYRNHFYIPSPREHFQSLCYHLVYHKGYDSGLPINSSEPLRANSSRDYQSLLSEFARKIDLKLEQPITLESLNCHLVATYWTMPYDLKLRWRFCQKELLEHLCRLEEKSDFTYADELPDLIVFLIREDGSSSPEIRDATARKIEERFEVTHTIHLNEEQKKRVLHNVRGGNWLEYREKIPVPPTIALICFDPSPERLTKDHPSFKKYPLITNLNVLVKNKIRSQINEKFPLDKKVRTVLHSSDNTMEAHHHLFYVLGRKAYPTFCEDLLKREQPEETTS
;
A
#
# COMPACT_ATOMS: atom_id res chain seq x y z
N MET A 1 -25.45 -1.96 -26.78
CA MET A 1 -26.10 -2.65 -25.65
C MET A 1 -25.50 -4.05 -25.51
N LEU A 2 -25.41 -4.62 -24.29
CA LEU A 2 -24.95 -6.01 -24.12
C LEU A 2 -26.05 -6.96 -24.59
N LEU A 3 -25.69 -8.03 -25.31
CA LEU A 3 -26.62 -9.14 -25.56
C LEU A 3 -27.19 -9.66 -24.23
N PRO A 4 -28.43 -10.16 -24.17
CA PRO A 4 -29.08 -10.59 -22.92
C PRO A 4 -28.22 -11.54 -22.07
N TRP A 5 -27.53 -12.49 -22.72
CA TRP A 5 -26.61 -13.40 -22.06
C TRP A 5 -25.37 -12.72 -21.44
N HIS A 6 -24.81 -11.72 -22.12
CA HIS A 6 -23.69 -10.94 -21.58
C HIS A 6 -24.11 -10.08 -20.38
N LEU A 7 -25.34 -9.57 -20.38
CA LEU A 7 -25.90 -8.85 -19.23
C LEU A 7 -26.02 -9.78 -18.02
N LEU A 8 -26.54 -11.00 -18.22
CA LEU A 8 -26.61 -12.02 -17.17
C LEU A 8 -25.22 -12.35 -16.59
N ASN A 9 -24.23 -12.57 -17.45
CA ASN A 9 -22.85 -12.81 -17.03
C ASN A 9 -22.26 -11.63 -16.26
N PHE A 10 -22.50 -10.40 -16.72
CA PHE A 10 -22.07 -9.19 -16.02
C PHE A 10 -22.67 -9.10 -14.62
N LEU A 11 -23.97 -9.37 -14.45
CA LEU A 11 -24.64 -9.38 -13.15
C LEU A 11 -24.07 -10.48 -12.23
N ARG A 12 -23.80 -11.68 -12.76
CA ARG A 12 -23.12 -12.77 -12.03
C ARG A 12 -21.72 -12.38 -11.57
N ILE A 13 -20.94 -11.70 -12.43
CA ILE A 13 -19.62 -11.18 -12.09
C ILE A 13 -19.75 -10.13 -10.98
N GLU A 14 -20.71 -9.21 -11.10
CA GLU A 14 -20.93 -8.18 -10.09
C GLU A 14 -21.30 -8.77 -8.73
N PHE A 15 -22.19 -9.76 -8.70
CA PHE A 15 -22.57 -10.45 -7.47
C PHE A 15 -21.37 -11.17 -6.82
N ARG A 16 -20.62 -11.95 -7.61
CA ARG A 16 -19.41 -12.65 -7.12
C ARG A 16 -18.37 -11.67 -6.59
N ARG A 17 -18.12 -10.55 -7.28
CA ARG A 17 -17.21 -9.50 -6.83
C ARG A 17 -17.67 -8.87 -5.51
N ARG A 18 -18.96 -8.56 -5.36
CA ARG A 18 -19.52 -8.00 -4.10
C ARG A 18 -19.34 -8.98 -2.94
N LYS A 19 -19.53 -10.29 -3.17
CA LYS A 19 -19.29 -11.34 -2.17
C LYS A 19 -17.79 -11.46 -1.83
N SER A 20 -16.92 -11.45 -2.84
CA SER A 20 -15.46 -11.47 -2.65
C SER A 20 -14.99 -10.26 -1.83
N LYS A 21 -15.46 -9.05 -2.18
CA LYS A 21 -15.18 -7.82 -1.44
C LYS A 21 -15.48 -7.95 0.06
N LYS A 22 -16.64 -8.51 0.43
CA LYS A 22 -17.03 -8.69 1.84
C LYS A 22 -16.08 -9.61 2.62
N ARG A 23 -15.36 -10.49 1.92
CA ARG A 23 -14.40 -11.45 2.49
C ARG A 23 -12.94 -10.99 2.37
N GLY A 24 -12.69 -9.75 1.93
CA GLY A 24 -11.33 -9.27 1.61
C GLY A 24 -10.68 -10.00 0.42
N GLY A 25 -11.49 -10.70 -0.37
CA GLY A 25 -11.03 -11.52 -1.49
C GLY A 25 -10.75 -10.72 -2.77
N LYS A 26 -9.99 -11.36 -3.67
CA LYS A 26 -9.56 -10.81 -4.96
C LYS A 26 -10.70 -10.80 -5.99
N PHE A 27 -10.64 -9.91 -6.96
CA PHE A 27 -11.51 -9.96 -8.14
C PHE A 27 -10.91 -10.98 -9.13
N LYS A 28 -11.62 -12.08 -9.38
CA LYS A 28 -11.18 -13.12 -10.31
C LYS A 28 -12.21 -13.35 -11.40
N LEU A 29 -11.74 -13.57 -12.62
CA LEU A 29 -12.56 -14.02 -13.75
C LEU A 29 -11.95 -15.29 -14.32
N LYS A 30 -12.77 -16.16 -14.90
CA LYS A 30 -12.28 -17.18 -15.83
C LYS A 30 -12.59 -16.72 -17.24
N ILE A 31 -11.55 -16.58 -18.06
CA ILE A 31 -11.62 -16.03 -19.40
C ILE A 31 -11.33 -17.08 -20.47
N SER A 32 -11.84 -16.86 -21.69
CA SER A 32 -11.51 -17.62 -22.91
C SER A 32 -11.16 -16.66 -24.03
N ARG A 33 -10.54 -17.18 -25.10
CA ARG A 33 -10.06 -16.38 -26.23
C ARG A 33 -9.21 -15.22 -25.71
N VAL A 34 -8.17 -15.57 -24.97
CA VAL A 34 -7.37 -14.62 -24.16
C VAL A 34 -6.77 -13.52 -25.05
N ALA A 35 -6.32 -13.86 -26.26
CA ALA A 35 -5.88 -12.87 -27.24
C ALA A 35 -7.01 -11.88 -27.62
N ASP A 36 -8.25 -12.34 -27.84
CA ASP A 36 -9.40 -11.48 -28.14
C ASP A 36 -9.79 -10.61 -26.95
N PHE A 37 -9.70 -11.16 -25.74
CA PHE A 37 -9.95 -10.43 -24.50
C PHE A 37 -9.01 -9.23 -24.37
N PHE A 38 -7.71 -9.42 -24.59
CA PHE A 38 -6.73 -8.33 -24.56
C PHE A 38 -6.95 -7.32 -25.69
N ARG A 39 -7.24 -7.78 -26.91
CA ARG A 39 -7.62 -6.87 -28.02
C ARG A 39 -8.81 -5.99 -27.68
N GLU A 40 -9.79 -6.48 -26.92
CA GLU A 40 -10.93 -5.68 -26.48
C GLU A 40 -10.59 -4.70 -25.34
N LEU A 41 -9.65 -5.04 -24.47
CA LEU A 41 -9.11 -4.07 -23.49
C LEU A 41 -8.43 -2.90 -24.22
N ASP A 42 -7.60 -3.20 -25.22
CA ASP A 42 -6.91 -2.21 -26.05
C ASP A 42 -7.88 -1.34 -26.84
N ARG A 43 -8.88 -1.97 -27.48
CA ARG A 43 -9.91 -1.26 -28.24
C ARG A 43 -10.70 -0.26 -27.39
N LEU A 44 -10.89 -0.56 -26.10
CA LEU A 44 -11.55 0.35 -25.15
C LEU A 44 -10.58 1.28 -24.41
N LYS A 45 -9.30 1.32 -24.83
CA LYS A 45 -8.23 2.13 -24.26
C LYS A 45 -8.12 1.96 -22.75
N ILE A 46 -8.23 0.72 -22.28
CA ILE A 46 -8.03 0.40 -20.87
C ILE A 46 -6.52 0.35 -20.61
N GLU A 47 -6.07 1.07 -19.59
CA GLU A 47 -4.68 1.02 -19.17
C GLU A 47 -4.51 -0.12 -18.18
N TYR A 48 -3.88 -1.20 -18.63
CA TYR A 48 -3.64 -2.41 -17.86
C TYR A 48 -2.24 -2.96 -18.12
N VAL A 49 -1.81 -3.87 -17.25
CA VAL A 49 -0.53 -4.57 -17.34
C VAL A 49 -0.70 -6.02 -16.88
N VAL A 50 -0.16 -6.98 -17.64
CA VAL A 50 0.05 -8.36 -17.20
C VAL A 50 1.35 -8.39 -16.38
N LEU A 51 1.24 -8.62 -15.07
CA LEU A 51 2.30 -8.28 -14.12
C LEU A 51 3.57 -9.13 -14.23
N ARG A 52 3.42 -10.44 -14.45
CA ARG A 52 4.50 -11.42 -14.40
C ARG A 52 4.09 -12.68 -15.14
N TRP A 53 5.09 -13.50 -15.52
CA TRP A 53 4.88 -14.74 -16.28
C TRP A 53 4.11 -14.49 -17.58
N PHE A 54 4.29 -13.32 -18.18
CA PHE A 54 3.55 -12.94 -19.38
C PHE A 54 3.93 -13.82 -20.59
N GLU A 55 5.10 -14.45 -20.55
CA GLU A 55 5.56 -15.41 -21.54
C GLU A 55 4.72 -16.71 -21.53
N GLU A 56 4.04 -17.00 -20.41
CA GLU A 56 3.20 -18.19 -20.22
C GLU A 56 1.71 -17.92 -20.47
N VAL A 57 1.35 -16.71 -20.91
CA VAL A 57 -0.04 -16.36 -21.22
C VAL A 57 -0.52 -17.20 -22.42
N PRO A 58 -1.62 -17.97 -22.30
CA PRO A 58 -2.11 -18.83 -23.36
C PRO A 58 -2.73 -17.99 -24.48
N LEU A 59 -2.03 -17.85 -25.61
CA LEU A 59 -2.50 -17.04 -26.74
C LEU A 59 -3.26 -17.85 -27.79
N THR A 60 -3.19 -19.18 -27.74
CA THR A 60 -3.94 -20.08 -28.61
C THR A 60 -5.01 -20.86 -27.85
N ARG A 61 -6.02 -21.37 -28.56
CA ARG A 61 -7.07 -22.20 -27.96
C ARG A 61 -6.53 -23.50 -27.36
N GLU A 62 -5.41 -24.01 -27.85
CA GLU A 62 -4.82 -25.24 -27.33
C GLU A 62 -4.09 -24.96 -26.01
N ASP A 63 -3.34 -23.87 -25.93
CA ASP A 63 -2.70 -23.41 -24.69
C ASP A 63 -3.76 -23.12 -23.61
N GLU A 64 -4.92 -22.56 -23.98
CA GLU A 64 -6.02 -22.29 -23.05
C GLU A 64 -6.59 -23.57 -22.40
N LYS A 65 -6.50 -24.73 -23.07
CA LYS A 65 -7.00 -26.01 -22.53
C LYS A 65 -6.03 -26.63 -21.51
N THR A 66 -4.74 -26.47 -21.74
CA THR A 66 -3.68 -27.12 -20.96
C THR A 66 -3.13 -26.24 -19.85
N THR A 67 -3.35 -24.92 -19.92
CA THR A 67 -2.86 -24.00 -18.90
C THR A 67 -3.48 -24.28 -17.53
N THR A 68 -2.62 -24.28 -16.52
CA THR A 68 -3.00 -24.33 -15.10
C THR A 68 -2.57 -23.06 -14.36
N LYS A 69 -2.00 -22.09 -15.09
CA LYS A 69 -1.42 -20.88 -14.53
C LYS A 69 -2.42 -19.73 -14.56
N ASP A 70 -2.40 -18.92 -13.52
CA ASP A 70 -3.23 -17.74 -13.40
C ASP A 70 -2.56 -16.54 -14.10
N ILE A 71 -3.36 -15.65 -14.69
CA ILE A 71 -2.89 -14.38 -15.24
C ILE A 71 -3.15 -13.28 -14.20
N ASP A 72 -2.10 -12.60 -13.75
CA ASP A 72 -2.20 -11.45 -12.85
C ASP A 72 -2.25 -10.12 -13.63
N ILE A 73 -3.35 -9.38 -13.52
CA ILE A 73 -3.60 -8.15 -14.27
C ILE A 73 -3.78 -6.96 -13.31
N LEU A 74 -2.99 -5.91 -13.51
CA LEU A 74 -3.11 -4.62 -12.83
C LEU A 74 -3.76 -3.59 -13.76
N PHE A 75 -4.67 -2.76 -13.24
CA PHE A 75 -5.35 -1.71 -14.03
C PHE A 75 -5.80 -0.53 -13.15
N ARG A 76 -6.28 0.55 -13.77
CA ARG A 76 -6.79 1.73 -13.05
C ARG A 76 -8.19 1.52 -12.46
N ASP A 77 -8.46 2.09 -11.29
CA ASP A 77 -9.77 1.96 -10.61
C ASP A 77 -10.98 2.39 -11.47
N SER A 78 -10.77 3.36 -12.38
CA SER A 78 -11.77 3.88 -13.32
C SER A 78 -12.35 2.81 -14.24
N ASP A 79 -11.57 1.79 -14.57
CA ASP A 79 -11.91 0.86 -15.65
C ASP A 79 -12.55 -0.43 -15.16
N LEU A 80 -12.75 -0.59 -13.85
CA LEU A 80 -13.32 -1.80 -13.25
C LEU A 80 -14.64 -2.23 -13.93
N LYS A 81 -15.55 -1.28 -14.17
CA LYS A 81 -16.82 -1.59 -14.82
C LYS A 81 -16.65 -1.95 -16.30
N LYS A 82 -15.67 -1.38 -17.01
CA LYS A 82 -15.36 -1.74 -18.40
C LYS A 82 -14.74 -3.14 -18.46
N VAL A 83 -13.75 -3.43 -17.61
CA VAL A 83 -13.12 -4.76 -17.47
C VAL A 83 -14.17 -5.83 -17.18
N MET A 84 -15.10 -5.58 -16.25
CA MET A 84 -16.19 -6.51 -15.96
C MET A 84 -17.11 -6.77 -17.18
N ARG A 85 -17.41 -5.72 -17.97
CA ARG A 85 -18.24 -5.85 -19.18
C ARG A 85 -17.52 -6.63 -20.29
N ILE A 86 -16.22 -6.44 -20.44
CA ILE A 86 -15.40 -7.23 -21.37
C ILE A 86 -15.37 -8.68 -20.91
N GLY A 87 -15.00 -8.94 -19.65
CA GLY A 87 -14.97 -10.31 -19.10
C GLY A 87 -16.30 -11.07 -19.24
N ALA A 88 -17.44 -10.38 -19.18
CA ALA A 88 -18.76 -10.99 -19.41
C ALA A 88 -18.98 -11.53 -20.84
N ARG A 89 -18.22 -11.03 -21.82
CA ARG A 89 -18.22 -11.46 -23.24
C ARG A 89 -17.23 -12.59 -23.53
N PHE A 90 -16.32 -12.85 -22.61
CA PHE A 90 -15.25 -13.85 -22.76
C PHE A 90 -15.24 -14.87 -21.61
N PRO A 91 -16.36 -15.53 -21.25
CA PRO A 91 -16.33 -16.55 -20.21
C PRO A 91 -15.49 -17.77 -20.65
N GLY A 92 -14.65 -18.30 -19.77
CA GLY A 92 -13.81 -19.46 -20.09
C GLY A 92 -13.25 -20.19 -18.88
N ASN A 93 -12.07 -20.80 -19.05
CA ASN A 93 -11.40 -21.63 -18.03
C ASN A 93 -10.09 -21.04 -17.51
N VAL A 94 -9.45 -20.15 -18.27
CA VAL A 94 -8.18 -19.51 -17.86
C VAL A 94 -8.45 -18.54 -16.72
N LEU A 95 -7.86 -18.79 -15.56
CA LEU A 95 -8.08 -17.95 -14.39
C LEU A 95 -7.25 -16.66 -14.51
N ALA A 96 -7.90 -15.52 -14.32
CA ALA A 96 -7.25 -14.22 -14.26
C ALA A 96 -7.62 -13.49 -12.96
N GLU A 97 -6.60 -13.03 -12.24
CA GLU A 97 -6.70 -12.21 -11.03
C GLU A 97 -6.51 -10.74 -11.39
N PHE A 98 -7.44 -9.90 -10.92
CA PHE A 98 -7.48 -8.48 -11.28
C PHE A 98 -7.27 -7.61 -10.05
N TYR A 99 -6.26 -6.75 -10.12
CA TYR A 99 -5.90 -5.78 -9.11
C TYR A 99 -6.09 -4.37 -9.66
N SER A 100 -6.59 -3.46 -8.82
CA SER A 100 -6.60 -2.04 -9.17
C SER A 100 -5.60 -1.28 -8.31
N VAL A 101 -5.16 -0.11 -8.80
CA VAL A 101 -4.23 0.80 -8.12
C VAL A 101 -4.60 1.00 -6.65
N SER A 102 -5.87 1.30 -6.33
CA SER A 102 -6.27 1.51 -4.94
C SER A 102 -6.66 0.25 -4.16
N GLY A 103 -6.77 -0.91 -4.82
CA GLY A 103 -7.36 -2.14 -4.27
C GLY A 103 -8.84 -2.03 -3.85
N LYS A 104 -9.53 -0.92 -4.15
CA LYS A 104 -10.91 -0.72 -3.70
C LYS A 104 -11.91 -1.45 -4.57
N ARG A 105 -13.15 -1.53 -4.08
CA ARG A 105 -14.26 -2.16 -4.82
C ARG A 105 -13.96 -3.65 -5.15
N GLY A 106 -13.25 -4.35 -4.26
CA GLY A 106 -13.08 -5.81 -4.33
C GLY A 106 -11.97 -6.28 -5.26
N THR A 107 -11.02 -5.42 -5.59
CA THR A 107 -9.80 -5.71 -6.37
C THR A 107 -8.54 -5.69 -5.48
N SER A 108 -8.72 -5.67 -4.16
CA SER A 108 -7.65 -5.73 -3.17
C SER A 108 -6.97 -7.09 -3.15
N ALA A 109 -5.70 -7.11 -2.79
CA ALA A 109 -5.06 -8.27 -2.21
C ALA A 109 -5.25 -8.24 -0.70
N ARG A 110 -6.05 -9.18 -0.16
CA ARG A 110 -6.21 -9.37 1.29
C ARG A 110 -6.66 -8.12 2.04
N GLY A 111 -7.53 -7.32 1.41
CA GLY A 111 -8.06 -6.07 1.97
C GLY A 111 -7.24 -4.80 1.68
N TYR A 112 -6.05 -4.94 1.09
CA TYR A 112 -5.15 -3.81 0.77
C TYR A 112 -4.80 -3.75 -0.74
N PRO A 113 -4.26 -2.62 -1.25
CA PRO A 113 -3.68 -2.56 -2.59
C PRO A 113 -2.60 -3.63 -2.79
N TYR A 114 -2.49 -4.19 -4.00
CA TYR A 114 -1.44 -5.18 -4.30
C TYR A 114 -0.04 -4.56 -4.25
N TYR A 115 0.08 -3.35 -4.77
CA TYR A 115 1.23 -2.46 -4.61
C TYR A 115 0.74 -1.14 -4.00
N PRO A 116 1.59 -0.39 -3.27
CA PRO A 116 1.34 1.01 -2.98
C PRO A 116 0.88 1.75 -4.25
N PRO A 117 -0.16 2.59 -4.19
CA PRO A 117 -0.73 3.22 -5.38
C PRO A 117 0.28 3.91 -6.29
N ALA A 118 1.28 4.61 -5.74
CA ALA A 118 2.34 5.24 -6.53
C ALA A 118 3.14 4.22 -7.38
N LEU A 119 3.46 3.06 -6.81
CA LEU A 119 4.16 1.99 -7.53
C LEU A 119 3.26 1.31 -8.57
N ALA A 120 1.99 1.09 -8.24
CA ALA A 120 1.01 0.57 -9.20
C ALA A 120 0.85 1.51 -10.41
N GLU A 121 0.80 2.81 -10.15
CA GLU A 121 0.73 3.85 -11.17
C GLU A 121 1.97 3.89 -12.06
N GLN A 122 3.15 3.77 -11.45
CA GLN A 122 4.42 3.67 -12.17
C GLN A 122 4.44 2.47 -13.12
N ILE A 123 4.02 1.28 -12.66
CA ILE A 123 3.92 0.06 -13.49
C ILE A 123 3.01 0.27 -14.70
N ILE A 124 1.82 0.86 -14.49
CA ILE A 124 0.87 1.10 -15.59
C ILE A 124 1.39 2.15 -16.57
N THR A 125 2.05 3.19 -16.06
CA THR A 125 2.53 4.32 -16.88
C THR A 125 3.71 3.92 -17.76
N HIS A 126 4.65 3.13 -17.24
CA HIS A 126 5.82 2.64 -17.96
C HIS A 126 5.59 1.29 -18.64
N ARG A 127 4.34 0.94 -18.95
CA ARG A 127 4.03 -0.33 -19.60
C ARG A 127 4.55 -0.37 -21.04
N GLU A 128 4.95 -1.55 -21.48
CA GLU A 128 5.42 -1.82 -22.84
C GLU A 128 4.54 -2.86 -23.52
N GLN A 129 4.46 -2.80 -24.85
CA GLN A 129 3.68 -3.75 -25.62
C GLN A 129 4.47 -5.06 -25.80
N TYR A 130 3.91 -6.18 -25.35
CA TYR A 130 4.49 -7.50 -25.52
C TYR A 130 3.97 -8.16 -26.79
N ARG A 131 4.84 -8.29 -27.80
CA ARG A 131 4.59 -9.02 -29.07
C ARG A 131 3.25 -8.64 -29.74
N ASN A 132 2.85 -7.38 -29.65
CA ASN A 132 1.57 -6.88 -30.16
C ASN A 132 0.29 -7.54 -29.58
N HIS A 133 0.38 -8.22 -28.44
CA HIS A 133 -0.76 -8.93 -27.84
C HIS A 133 -1.38 -8.23 -26.64
N PHE A 134 -0.56 -7.70 -25.75
CA PHE A 134 -0.99 -7.04 -24.52
C PHE A 134 0.17 -6.23 -23.92
N TYR A 135 -0.09 -5.54 -22.81
CA TYR A 135 0.93 -4.73 -22.12
C TYR A 135 1.55 -5.45 -20.92
N ILE A 136 2.85 -5.26 -20.73
CA ILE A 136 3.68 -5.77 -19.63
C ILE A 136 4.37 -4.60 -18.93
N PRO A 137 4.93 -4.75 -17.72
CA PRO A 137 5.79 -3.72 -17.15
C PRO A 137 7.05 -3.56 -18.03
N SER A 138 7.66 -2.37 -18.04
CA SER A 138 9.02 -2.20 -18.57
C SER A 138 9.98 -3.22 -17.90
N PRO A 139 11.14 -3.54 -18.50
CA PRO A 139 12.10 -4.45 -17.90
C PRO A 139 12.46 -4.10 -16.45
N ARG A 140 12.64 -2.81 -16.12
CA ARG A 140 12.98 -2.37 -14.77
C ARG A 140 11.82 -2.53 -13.81
N GLU A 141 10.63 -2.07 -14.19
CA GLU A 141 9.41 -2.24 -13.39
C GLU A 141 9.04 -3.71 -13.21
N HIS A 142 9.28 -4.57 -14.20
CA HIS A 142 9.04 -6.01 -14.11
C HIS A 142 9.92 -6.62 -13.04
N PHE A 143 11.23 -6.36 -13.09
CA PHE A 143 12.18 -6.81 -12.07
C PHE A 143 11.77 -6.35 -10.66
N GLN A 144 11.50 -5.05 -10.49
CA GLN A 144 11.12 -4.49 -9.19
C GLN A 144 9.82 -5.07 -8.66
N SER A 145 8.81 -5.21 -9.51
CA SER A 145 7.52 -5.80 -9.15
C SER A 145 7.63 -7.29 -8.78
N LEU A 146 8.56 -8.01 -9.41
CA LEU A 146 8.86 -9.40 -9.06
C LEU A 146 9.57 -9.47 -7.71
N CYS A 147 10.59 -8.66 -7.45
CA CYS A 147 11.22 -8.57 -6.13
C CYS A 147 10.19 -8.25 -5.05
N TYR A 148 9.34 -7.25 -5.26
CA TYR A 148 8.25 -6.89 -4.34
C TYR A 148 7.33 -8.08 -4.06
N HIS A 149 6.93 -8.80 -5.12
CA HIS A 149 6.08 -9.98 -5.00
C HIS A 149 6.74 -11.08 -4.17
N LEU A 150 8.02 -11.35 -4.41
CA LEU A 150 8.77 -12.38 -3.69
C LEU A 150 8.93 -12.03 -2.22
N VAL A 151 9.29 -10.79 -1.90
CA VAL A 151 9.50 -10.34 -0.51
C VAL A 151 8.17 -10.26 0.26
N TYR A 152 7.18 -9.53 -0.25
CA TYR A 152 6.01 -9.17 0.57
C TYR A 152 4.76 -10.03 0.34
N HIS A 153 4.63 -10.69 -0.81
CA HIS A 153 3.45 -11.51 -1.13
C HIS A 153 3.70 -13.00 -0.96
N LYS A 154 4.86 -13.47 -1.43
CA LYS A 154 5.25 -14.87 -1.47
C LYS A 154 6.13 -15.29 -0.29
N GLY A 155 6.98 -14.42 0.23
CA GLY A 155 7.84 -14.65 1.39
C GLY A 155 8.52 -16.02 1.35
N TYR A 156 8.28 -16.84 2.37
CA TYR A 156 8.85 -18.20 2.47
C TYR A 156 8.50 -19.13 1.32
N ASP A 157 7.34 -18.96 0.70
CA ASP A 157 6.89 -19.81 -0.42
C ASP A 157 7.74 -19.56 -1.69
N SER A 158 8.60 -18.54 -1.68
CA SER A 158 9.57 -18.27 -2.75
C SER A 158 10.73 -19.26 -2.75
N GLY A 159 10.98 -19.99 -1.67
CA GLY A 159 12.15 -20.85 -1.53
C GLY A 159 13.47 -20.11 -1.30
N LEU A 160 13.49 -18.77 -1.36
CA LEU A 160 14.67 -17.97 -1.06
C LEU A 160 14.97 -18.00 0.45
N PRO A 161 16.26 -18.01 0.84
CA PRO A 161 16.65 -17.87 2.24
C PRO A 161 16.30 -16.48 2.76
N ILE A 162 16.06 -16.34 4.07
CA ILE A 162 15.81 -15.01 4.67
C ILE A 162 17.06 -14.14 4.56
N ASN A 163 18.20 -14.70 4.95
CA ASN A 163 19.52 -14.07 4.99
C ASN A 163 20.60 -15.06 4.54
N SER A 164 21.85 -14.60 4.44
CA SER A 164 22.98 -15.39 3.95
C SER A 164 23.36 -16.57 4.83
N SER A 165 22.89 -16.63 6.08
CA SER A 165 23.15 -17.73 7.01
C SER A 165 22.16 -18.89 6.90
N GLU A 166 21.02 -18.69 6.22
CA GLU A 166 19.99 -19.72 6.03
C GLU A 166 20.18 -20.49 4.70
N PRO A 167 19.89 -21.80 4.68
CA PRO A 167 19.88 -22.57 3.44
C PRO A 167 18.67 -22.21 2.56
N LEU A 168 18.77 -22.51 1.27
CA LEU A 168 17.64 -22.48 0.34
C LEU A 168 16.53 -23.42 0.83
N ARG A 169 15.27 -22.99 0.69
CA ARG A 169 14.11 -23.78 1.10
C ARG A 169 13.59 -24.56 -0.09
N ALA A 170 13.44 -25.88 0.07
CA ALA A 170 13.16 -26.82 -1.02
C ALA A 170 11.81 -26.64 -1.74
N ASN A 171 10.84 -25.96 -1.12
CA ASN A 171 9.45 -25.92 -1.58
C ASN A 171 9.12 -24.66 -2.40
N SER A 172 9.81 -24.43 -3.52
CA SER A 172 9.45 -23.36 -4.46
C SER A 172 8.89 -23.90 -5.77
N SER A 173 7.93 -23.17 -6.34
CA SER A 173 7.43 -23.42 -7.68
C SER A 173 8.44 -23.12 -8.80
N ARG A 174 9.50 -22.35 -8.50
CA ARG A 174 10.50 -21.88 -9.48
C ARG A 174 11.87 -21.66 -8.82
N ASP A 175 12.94 -21.82 -9.59
CA ASP A 175 14.28 -21.40 -9.20
C ASP A 175 14.41 -19.88 -9.29
N TYR A 176 14.06 -19.17 -8.21
CA TYR A 176 14.14 -17.71 -8.17
C TYR A 176 15.57 -17.18 -8.05
N GLN A 177 16.52 -17.97 -7.54
CA GLN A 177 17.93 -17.56 -7.49
C GLN A 177 18.47 -17.34 -8.90
N SER A 178 18.36 -18.37 -9.75
CA SER A 178 18.82 -18.31 -11.13
C SER A 178 18.04 -17.28 -11.94
N LEU A 179 16.71 -17.26 -11.77
CA LEU A 179 15.84 -16.35 -12.51
C LEU A 179 16.15 -14.88 -12.20
N LEU A 180 16.27 -14.50 -10.93
CA LEU A 180 16.57 -13.12 -10.56
C LEU A 180 17.99 -12.71 -11.00
N SER A 181 18.95 -13.63 -10.91
CA SER A 181 20.33 -13.39 -11.38
C SER A 181 20.37 -13.13 -12.89
N GLU A 182 19.65 -13.92 -13.69
CA GLU A 182 19.54 -13.72 -15.14
C GLU A 182 18.85 -12.39 -15.45
N PHE A 183 17.75 -12.09 -14.75
CA PHE A 183 17.00 -10.86 -14.94
C PHE A 183 17.83 -9.62 -14.61
N ALA A 184 18.52 -9.63 -13.47
CA ALA A 184 19.40 -8.55 -13.03
C ALA A 184 20.51 -8.29 -14.05
N ARG A 185 21.14 -9.35 -14.59
CA ARG A 185 22.12 -9.23 -15.67
C ARG A 185 21.55 -8.58 -16.94
N LYS A 186 20.32 -8.92 -17.33
CA LYS A 186 19.67 -8.33 -18.52
C LYS A 186 19.43 -6.82 -18.41
N ILE A 187 19.29 -6.31 -17.18
CA ILE A 187 19.05 -4.88 -16.90
C ILE A 187 20.28 -4.16 -16.33
N ASP A 188 21.46 -4.78 -16.43
CA ASP A 188 22.74 -4.28 -15.88
C ASP A 188 22.65 -3.88 -14.39
N LEU A 189 21.92 -4.68 -13.61
CA LEU A 189 21.78 -4.50 -12.17
C LEU A 189 22.67 -5.49 -11.43
N LYS A 190 23.45 -4.99 -10.47
CA LYS A 190 24.22 -5.82 -9.53
C LYS A 190 23.39 -6.07 -8.29
N LEU A 191 23.09 -7.33 -8.02
CA LEU A 191 22.48 -7.78 -6.77
C LEU A 191 23.54 -8.35 -5.84
N GLU A 192 23.32 -8.17 -4.55
CA GLU A 192 24.06 -8.88 -3.51
C GLU A 192 23.83 -10.40 -3.64
N GLN A 193 24.90 -11.16 -3.40
CA GLN A 193 24.91 -12.62 -3.48
C GLN A 193 25.30 -13.22 -2.12
N PRO A 194 24.63 -14.30 -1.67
CA PRO A 194 23.48 -14.95 -2.31
C PRO A 194 22.23 -14.07 -2.29
N ILE A 195 21.34 -14.22 -3.27
CA ILE A 195 20.04 -13.51 -3.25
C ILE A 195 19.18 -14.06 -2.10
N THR A 196 18.89 -13.19 -1.15
CA THR A 196 18.09 -13.46 0.05
C THR A 196 16.88 -12.52 0.11
N LEU A 197 15.86 -12.86 0.89
CA LEU A 197 14.70 -11.97 1.08
C LEU A 197 15.11 -10.63 1.72
N GLU A 198 16.10 -10.62 2.61
CA GLU A 198 16.70 -9.40 3.16
C GLU A 198 17.42 -8.58 2.10
N SER A 199 18.30 -9.18 1.29
CA SER A 199 19.01 -8.46 0.23
C SER A 199 18.05 -7.84 -0.79
N LEU A 200 16.97 -8.54 -1.13
CA LEU A 200 15.91 -8.02 -2.00
C LEU A 200 15.15 -6.88 -1.32
N ASN A 201 14.87 -6.98 -0.02
CA ASN A 201 14.26 -5.88 0.73
C ASN A 201 15.18 -4.65 0.77
N CYS A 202 16.49 -4.82 1.00
CA CYS A 202 17.49 -3.75 0.95
C CYS A 202 17.50 -3.07 -0.43
N HIS A 203 17.47 -3.86 -1.50
CA HIS A 203 17.34 -3.35 -2.88
C HIS A 203 16.03 -2.55 -3.09
N LEU A 204 14.89 -3.07 -2.62
CA LEU A 204 13.60 -2.40 -2.71
C LEU A 204 13.58 -1.08 -1.91
N VAL A 205 14.20 -1.05 -0.73
CA VAL A 205 14.37 0.19 0.07
C VAL A 205 15.24 1.19 -0.69
N ALA A 206 16.42 0.77 -1.18
CA ALA A 206 17.35 1.64 -1.90
C ALA A 206 16.77 2.24 -3.18
N THR A 207 15.80 1.55 -3.78
CA THR A 207 15.14 1.97 -5.02
C THR A 207 13.76 2.60 -4.83
N TYR A 208 13.34 2.86 -3.57
CA TYR A 208 12.02 3.42 -3.23
C TYR A 208 10.83 2.57 -3.70
N TRP A 209 11.00 1.24 -3.67
CA TRP A 209 9.99 0.23 -4.02
C TRP A 209 9.53 -0.62 -2.82
N THR A 210 9.93 -0.27 -1.60
CA THR A 210 9.57 -1.03 -0.40
C THR A 210 8.07 -0.97 -0.09
N MET A 211 7.55 -2.00 0.60
CA MET A 211 6.25 -1.91 1.24
C MET A 211 6.38 -0.99 2.48
N PRO A 212 5.51 0.04 2.61
CA PRO A 212 5.46 0.89 3.80
C PRO A 212 5.41 0.13 5.12
N TYR A 213 6.09 0.62 6.15
CA TYR A 213 6.14 -0.01 7.49
C TYR A 213 4.76 -0.31 8.06
N ASP A 214 3.87 0.70 8.03
CA ASP A 214 2.52 0.59 8.56
C ASP A 214 1.66 -0.43 7.77
N LEU A 215 1.92 -0.58 6.47
CA LEU A 215 1.31 -1.63 5.65
C LEU A 215 1.87 -3.01 5.99
N LYS A 216 3.18 -3.17 6.22
CA LYS A 216 3.81 -4.43 6.64
C LYS A 216 3.19 -4.95 7.95
N LEU A 217 2.99 -4.06 8.93
CA LEU A 217 2.30 -4.39 10.19
C LEU A 217 0.87 -4.93 9.97
N ARG A 218 0.19 -4.42 8.93
CA ARG A 218 -1.20 -4.78 8.62
C ARG A 218 -1.33 -5.94 7.64
N TRP A 219 -0.25 -6.31 6.94
CA TRP A 219 -0.20 -7.38 5.95
C TRP A 219 -0.07 -8.80 6.55
N ARG A 220 -0.07 -8.89 7.89
CA ARG A 220 0.27 -10.05 8.74
C ARG A 220 -0.45 -11.39 8.47
N PHE A 221 -1.44 -11.46 7.59
CA PHE A 221 -2.22 -12.69 7.41
C PHE A 221 -1.51 -13.79 6.61
N CYS A 222 -0.33 -13.53 6.02
CA CYS A 222 0.25 -14.49 5.07
C CYS A 222 1.75 -14.72 5.15
N GLN A 223 2.54 -13.84 5.78
CA GLN A 223 3.99 -14.00 5.94
C GLN A 223 4.42 -13.40 7.29
N LYS A 224 3.80 -13.88 8.38
CA LYS A 224 3.88 -13.22 9.70
C LYS A 224 5.33 -13.08 10.18
N GLU A 225 6.10 -14.17 10.19
CA GLU A 225 7.47 -14.17 10.72
C GLU A 225 8.42 -13.31 9.89
N LEU A 226 8.40 -13.45 8.56
CA LEU A 226 9.25 -12.64 7.67
C LEU A 226 8.94 -11.14 7.80
N LEU A 227 7.66 -10.75 7.77
CA LEU A 227 7.31 -9.33 7.85
C LEU A 227 7.58 -8.74 9.23
N GLU A 228 7.40 -9.53 10.30
CA GLU A 228 7.83 -9.12 11.65
C GLU A 228 9.34 -8.92 11.73
N HIS A 229 10.11 -9.81 11.11
CA HIS A 229 11.56 -9.66 11.01
C HIS A 229 11.97 -8.40 10.26
N LEU A 230 11.39 -8.15 9.07
CA LEU A 230 11.68 -6.95 8.28
C LEU A 230 11.27 -5.65 9.01
N CYS A 231 10.14 -5.66 9.72
CA CYS A 231 9.74 -4.54 10.60
C CYS A 231 10.79 -4.28 11.67
N ARG A 232 11.28 -5.30 12.38
CA ARG A 232 12.32 -5.12 13.40
C ARG A 232 13.63 -4.56 12.84
N LEU A 233 14.02 -4.96 11.63
CA LEU A 233 15.21 -4.40 10.97
C LEU A 233 15.03 -2.91 10.66
N GLU A 234 13.85 -2.53 10.15
CA GLU A 234 13.52 -1.12 9.87
C GLU A 234 13.44 -0.30 11.18
N GLU A 235 12.76 -0.80 12.21
CA GLU A 235 12.65 -0.17 13.53
C GLU A 235 14.03 0.13 14.12
N LYS A 236 14.94 -0.85 14.13
CA LYS A 236 16.30 -0.69 14.66
C LYS A 236 17.18 0.27 13.86
N SER A 237 16.91 0.45 12.57
CA SER A 237 17.78 1.23 11.68
C SER A 237 17.28 2.65 11.43
N ASP A 238 15.96 2.84 11.34
CA ASP A 238 15.36 4.12 10.99
C ASP A 238 14.65 4.80 12.16
N PHE A 239 14.12 4.06 13.14
CA PHE A 239 13.30 4.60 14.23
C PHE A 239 14.02 4.61 15.59
N THR A 240 15.28 5.06 15.57
CA THR A 240 16.26 4.93 16.68
C THR A 240 15.96 5.74 17.94
N TYR A 241 14.83 6.45 18.01
CA TYR A 241 14.44 7.29 19.17
C TYR A 241 13.08 6.85 19.76
N ALA A 242 12.55 5.70 19.31
CA ALA A 242 11.21 5.26 19.70
C ALA A 242 11.12 4.83 21.16
N ASP A 243 12.24 4.43 21.78
CA ASP A 243 12.30 4.05 23.18
C ASP A 243 12.47 5.28 24.08
N GLU A 244 13.17 6.31 23.61
CA GLU A 244 13.45 7.56 24.31
C GLU A 244 12.29 8.56 24.24
N LEU A 245 11.50 8.53 23.16
CA LEU A 245 10.28 9.33 22.97
C LEU A 245 9.04 8.44 22.91
N PRO A 246 8.73 7.68 23.99
CA PRO A 246 7.52 6.87 24.02
C PRO A 246 6.28 7.77 23.93
N ASP A 247 5.16 7.19 23.49
CA ASP A 247 3.86 7.86 23.40
C ASP A 247 3.78 9.09 22.46
N LEU A 248 4.80 9.31 21.63
CA LEU A 248 4.74 10.27 20.53
C LEU A 248 3.52 10.01 19.63
N ILE A 249 2.80 11.08 19.28
CA ILE A 249 1.67 11.02 18.35
C ILE A 249 1.95 11.98 17.19
N VAL A 250 1.81 11.48 15.96
CA VAL A 250 1.88 12.33 14.76
C VAL A 250 0.50 12.39 14.13
N PHE A 251 -0.10 13.58 14.14
CA PHE A 251 -1.29 13.88 13.36
C PHE A 251 -0.90 14.47 12.01
N LEU A 252 -1.46 13.91 10.94
CA LEU A 252 -1.28 14.40 9.57
C LEU A 252 -2.60 15.04 9.12
N ILE A 253 -2.66 16.36 9.09
CA ILE A 253 -3.80 17.10 8.52
C ILE A 253 -3.68 17.05 7.00
N ARG A 254 -4.77 16.62 6.36
CA ARG A 254 -4.87 16.47 4.91
C ARG A 254 -5.20 17.79 4.23
N GLU A 255 -4.96 17.86 2.94
CA GLU A 255 -5.35 18.99 2.10
C GLU A 255 -6.85 19.30 2.25
N ASP A 256 -7.72 18.29 2.31
CA ASP A 256 -9.15 18.52 2.56
C ASP A 256 -9.43 19.10 3.95
N GLY A 257 -8.63 18.75 4.97
CA GLY A 257 -8.68 19.32 6.32
C GLY A 257 -7.91 20.63 6.52
N SER A 258 -7.29 21.17 5.47
CA SER A 258 -6.52 22.42 5.49
C SER A 258 -6.81 23.31 4.28
N SER A 259 -7.92 23.04 3.60
CA SER A 259 -8.31 23.67 2.32
C SER A 259 -8.59 25.17 2.44
N SER A 260 -8.83 25.68 3.65
CA SER A 260 -8.87 27.11 3.97
C SER A 260 -8.27 27.34 5.37
N PRO A 261 -7.83 28.58 5.70
CA PRO A 261 -7.36 28.92 7.04
C PRO A 261 -8.36 28.57 8.13
N GLU A 262 -9.66 28.81 7.92
CA GLU A 262 -10.71 28.54 8.91
C GLU A 262 -10.84 27.05 9.22
N ILE A 263 -10.80 26.20 8.20
CA ILE A 263 -10.88 24.74 8.34
C ILE A 263 -9.60 24.21 8.99
N ARG A 264 -8.44 24.69 8.53
CA ARG A 264 -7.13 24.33 9.08
C ARG A 264 -7.07 24.62 10.57
N ASP A 265 -7.37 25.86 10.95
CA ASP A 265 -7.26 26.32 12.34
C ASP A 265 -8.32 25.64 13.22
N ALA A 266 -9.53 25.39 12.69
CA ALA A 266 -10.53 24.60 13.40
C ALA A 266 -10.07 23.14 13.63
N THR A 267 -9.39 22.55 12.66
CA THR A 267 -8.87 21.18 12.77
C THR A 267 -7.72 21.12 13.78
N ALA A 268 -6.78 22.05 13.73
CA ALA A 268 -5.65 22.14 14.67
C ALA A 268 -6.14 22.36 16.11
N ARG A 269 -7.02 23.35 16.34
CA ARG A 269 -7.61 23.59 17.67
C ARG A 269 -8.30 22.37 18.26
N LYS A 270 -8.99 21.59 17.42
CA LYS A 270 -9.67 20.36 17.87
C LYS A 270 -8.70 19.25 18.30
N ILE A 271 -7.46 19.28 17.81
CA ILE A 271 -6.40 18.38 18.27
C ILE A 271 -5.81 18.93 19.58
N GLU A 272 -5.53 20.24 19.64
CA GLU A 272 -5.02 20.95 20.83
C GLU A 272 -5.95 20.86 22.05
N GLU A 273 -7.26 20.70 21.84
CA GLU A 273 -8.24 20.47 22.92
C GLU A 273 -7.94 19.22 23.77
N ARG A 274 -7.15 18.26 23.25
CA ARG A 274 -6.85 16.99 23.95
C ARG A 274 -5.38 16.62 24.03
N PHE A 275 -4.56 17.13 23.11
CA PHE A 275 -3.14 16.82 23.00
C PHE A 275 -2.30 18.07 23.10
N GLU A 276 -1.13 17.94 23.71
CA GLU A 276 -0.11 18.97 23.69
C GLU A 276 0.61 18.93 22.34
N VAL A 277 0.54 20.02 21.58
CA VAL A 277 1.21 20.14 20.28
C VAL A 277 2.56 20.82 20.49
N THR A 278 3.65 20.06 20.34
CA THR A 278 5.01 20.59 20.50
C THR A 278 5.51 21.26 19.23
N HIS A 279 5.13 20.73 18.06
CA HIS A 279 5.55 21.25 16.77
C HIS A 279 4.46 21.16 15.71
N THR A 280 4.41 22.18 14.86
CA THR A 280 3.61 22.21 13.63
C THR A 280 4.54 22.31 12.43
N ILE A 281 4.50 21.33 11.54
CA ILE A 281 5.33 21.28 10.32
C ILE A 281 4.43 21.42 9.10
N HIS A 282 4.59 22.51 8.35
CA HIS A 282 3.98 22.66 7.03
C HIS A 282 4.81 21.90 6.00
N LEU A 283 4.20 20.92 5.35
CA LEU A 283 4.91 20.03 4.44
C LEU A 283 5.17 20.74 3.09
N ASN A 284 6.42 20.79 2.68
CA ASN A 284 6.80 21.15 1.31
C ASN A 284 6.53 19.99 0.33
N GLU A 285 6.67 20.22 -0.97
CA GLU A 285 6.34 19.22 -2.00
C GLU A 285 7.16 17.91 -1.90
N GLU A 286 8.43 18.00 -1.51
CA GLU A 286 9.25 16.80 -1.31
C GLU A 286 8.78 15.99 -0.10
N GLN A 287 8.45 16.66 1.01
CA GLN A 287 7.89 16.03 2.21
C GLN A 287 6.54 15.39 1.91
N LYS A 288 5.65 16.11 1.21
CA LYS A 288 4.36 15.58 0.76
C LYS A 288 4.55 14.32 -0.07
N LYS A 289 5.48 14.32 -1.03
CA LYS A 289 5.78 13.15 -1.88
C LYS A 289 6.28 11.97 -1.05
N ARG A 290 7.19 12.18 -0.11
CA ARG A 290 7.70 11.12 0.79
C ARG A 290 6.59 10.52 1.64
N VAL A 291 5.77 11.35 2.29
CA VAL A 291 4.66 10.91 3.14
C VAL A 291 3.57 10.23 2.32
N LEU A 292 3.24 10.77 1.14
CA LEU A 292 2.25 10.20 0.24
C LEU A 292 2.62 8.77 -0.18
N HIS A 293 3.91 8.50 -0.39
CA HIS A 293 4.39 7.19 -0.81
C HIS A 293 4.48 6.20 0.36
N ASN A 294 4.98 6.65 1.51
CA ASN A 294 5.42 5.75 2.58
C ASN A 294 4.51 5.71 3.81
N VAL A 295 3.55 6.61 3.95
CA VAL A 295 2.61 6.60 5.08
C VAL A 295 1.24 6.15 4.61
N ARG A 296 0.46 5.50 5.48
CA ARG A 296 -0.86 4.94 5.21
C ARG A 296 -0.83 3.87 4.13
N GLY A 297 0.23 3.06 4.09
CA GLY A 297 0.48 2.11 3.00
C GLY A 297 0.57 2.75 1.62
N GLY A 298 0.92 4.05 1.56
CA GLY A 298 0.92 4.86 0.34
C GLY A 298 -0.48 5.14 -0.22
N ASN A 299 -1.54 4.71 0.46
CA ASN A 299 -2.90 4.81 -0.05
C ASN A 299 -3.61 6.02 0.55
N TRP A 300 -3.49 7.17 -0.10
CA TRP A 300 -4.17 8.41 0.29
C TRP A 300 -5.44 8.71 -0.52
N LEU A 301 -5.85 7.76 -1.38
CA LEU A 301 -7.06 7.85 -2.18
C LEU A 301 -8.31 7.81 -1.30
N GLU A 302 -9.33 8.57 -1.64
CA GLU A 302 -10.66 8.47 -1.02
C GLU A 302 -11.54 7.43 -1.72
N TYR A 303 -12.61 6.95 -1.06
CA TYR A 303 -13.36 5.77 -1.54
C TYR A 303 -13.97 5.91 -2.94
N ARG A 304 -14.15 7.15 -3.42
CA ARG A 304 -14.72 7.46 -4.75
C ARG A 304 -13.79 8.29 -5.64
N GLU A 305 -12.71 8.80 -5.08
CA GLU A 305 -11.85 9.75 -5.78
C GLU A 305 -10.79 9.03 -6.60
N LYS A 306 -10.38 9.71 -7.67
CA LYS A 306 -9.32 9.27 -8.57
C LYS A 306 -7.95 9.79 -8.14
N ILE A 307 -7.92 10.86 -7.35
CA ILE A 307 -6.73 11.62 -6.99
C ILE A 307 -6.48 11.42 -5.49
N PRO A 308 -5.23 11.14 -5.07
CA PRO A 308 -4.90 11.09 -3.66
C PRO A 308 -5.05 12.47 -3.04
N VAL A 309 -5.50 12.52 -1.79
CA VAL A 309 -5.53 13.78 -1.03
C VAL A 309 -4.38 13.73 -0.03
N PRO A 310 -3.26 14.41 -0.31
CA PRO A 310 -2.05 14.31 0.49
C PRO A 310 -2.21 15.03 1.84
N PRO A 311 -1.38 14.69 2.84
CA PRO A 311 -1.18 15.53 4.00
C PRO A 311 -0.44 16.81 3.63
N THR A 312 -0.76 17.91 4.31
CA THR A 312 -0.16 19.24 4.12
C THR A 312 0.49 19.76 5.39
N ILE A 313 0.06 19.25 6.55
CA ILE A 313 0.58 19.65 7.86
C ILE A 313 0.77 18.41 8.72
N ALA A 314 1.90 18.33 9.42
CA ALA A 314 2.13 17.38 10.50
C ALA A 314 2.13 18.11 11.84
N LEU A 315 1.33 17.64 12.79
CA LEU A 315 1.38 18.07 14.19
C LEU A 315 2.06 16.96 14.99
N ILE A 316 3.09 17.34 15.73
CA ILE A 316 3.83 16.45 16.63
C ILE A 316 3.31 16.70 18.03
N CYS A 317 2.79 15.65 18.65
CA CYS A 317 1.97 15.75 19.85
C CYS A 317 2.35 14.73 20.91
N PHE A 318 2.05 15.10 22.16
CA PHE A 318 1.96 14.19 23.29
C PHE A 318 0.55 14.24 23.89
N ASP A 319 0.14 13.14 24.52
CA ASP A 319 -1.09 13.08 25.28
C ASP A 319 -0.76 13.27 26.77
N PRO A 320 -1.22 14.35 27.42
CA PRO A 320 -0.95 14.56 28.84
C PRO A 320 -1.65 13.54 29.75
N SER A 321 -2.63 12.78 29.22
CA SER A 321 -3.34 11.73 29.97
C SER A 321 -3.72 10.58 29.02
N PRO A 322 -2.74 9.73 28.64
CA PRO A 322 -2.94 8.66 27.68
C PRO A 322 -3.81 7.55 28.26
N GLU A 323 -4.80 7.12 27.49
CA GLU A 323 -5.65 5.99 27.86
C GLU A 323 -5.22 4.75 27.08
N ARG A 324 -4.76 3.69 27.76
CA ARG A 324 -4.28 2.49 27.08
C ARG A 324 -5.45 1.68 26.49
N LEU A 325 -5.34 1.33 25.21
CA LEU A 325 -6.29 0.40 24.59
C LEU A 325 -5.99 -1.04 25.03
N THR A 326 -6.91 -1.63 25.80
CA THR A 326 -6.83 -3.04 26.22
C THR A 326 -7.57 -3.98 25.26
N LYS A 327 -7.27 -5.28 25.31
CA LYS A 327 -7.88 -6.30 24.44
C LYS A 327 -9.40 -6.43 24.61
N ASP A 328 -9.91 -6.12 25.79
CA ASP A 328 -11.33 -6.22 26.14
C ASP A 328 -12.14 -5.01 25.66
N HIS A 329 -11.48 -3.92 25.30
CA HIS A 329 -12.16 -2.72 24.82
C HIS A 329 -12.79 -2.98 23.43
N PRO A 330 -14.06 -2.55 23.17
CA PRO A 330 -14.76 -2.84 21.91
C PRO A 330 -14.03 -2.36 20.65
N SER A 331 -13.20 -1.33 20.77
CA SER A 331 -12.41 -0.79 19.66
C SER A 331 -11.21 -1.67 19.28
N PHE A 332 -10.73 -2.54 20.16
CA PHE A 332 -9.55 -3.38 19.92
C PHE A 332 -9.72 -4.27 18.69
N LYS A 333 -10.91 -4.86 18.51
CA LYS A 333 -11.21 -5.69 17.34
C LYS A 333 -11.06 -4.93 16.01
N LYS A 334 -11.36 -3.63 16.02
CA LYS A 334 -11.30 -2.78 14.83
C LYS A 334 -9.93 -2.12 14.63
N TYR A 335 -9.25 -1.79 15.72
CA TYR A 335 -7.98 -1.07 15.73
C TYR A 335 -6.96 -1.72 16.67
N PRO A 336 -6.53 -2.96 16.40
CA PRO A 336 -5.70 -3.74 17.33
C PRO A 336 -4.27 -3.22 17.49
N LEU A 337 -3.84 -2.28 16.63
CA LEU A 337 -2.51 -1.67 16.66
C LEU A 337 -2.47 -0.35 17.43
N ILE A 338 -3.64 0.17 17.86
CA ILE A 338 -3.69 1.41 18.64
C ILE A 338 -3.21 1.13 20.06
N THR A 339 -2.28 1.95 20.56
CA THR A 339 -1.82 1.87 21.97
C THR A 339 -2.52 2.90 22.85
N ASN A 340 -2.66 4.14 22.36
CA ASN A 340 -3.39 5.21 23.04
C ASN A 340 -4.80 5.39 22.45
N LEU A 341 -5.84 5.07 23.20
CA LEU A 341 -7.25 5.16 22.80
C LEU A 341 -7.66 6.57 22.38
N ASN A 342 -7.11 7.60 23.01
CA ASN A 342 -7.49 8.99 22.77
C ASN A 342 -7.27 9.41 21.31
N VAL A 343 -6.33 8.78 20.57
CA VAL A 343 -6.10 9.08 19.15
C VAL A 343 -7.33 8.80 18.27
N LEU A 344 -8.29 8.00 18.75
CA LEU A 344 -9.57 7.77 18.08
C LEU A 344 -10.47 9.01 18.05
N VAL A 345 -10.16 10.06 18.83
CA VAL A 345 -10.84 11.36 18.75
C VAL A 345 -10.80 11.93 17.33
N LYS A 346 -9.82 11.54 16.49
CA LYS A 346 -9.78 11.85 15.05
C LYS A 346 -11.11 11.62 14.33
N ASN A 347 -11.88 10.61 14.73
CA ASN A 347 -13.21 10.35 14.14
C ASN A 347 -14.25 11.40 14.55
N LYS A 348 -14.22 11.87 15.80
CA LYS A 348 -15.08 12.97 16.29
C LYS A 348 -14.71 14.28 15.61
N ILE A 349 -13.41 14.59 15.51
CA ILE A 349 -12.90 15.78 14.82
C ILE A 349 -13.38 15.79 13.37
N ARG A 350 -13.24 14.67 12.64
CA ARG A 350 -13.76 14.53 11.27
C ARG A 350 -15.24 14.89 11.16
N SER A 351 -16.08 14.36 12.05
CA SER A 351 -17.51 14.64 12.04
C SER A 351 -17.79 16.13 12.29
N GLN A 352 -17.16 16.71 13.31
CA GLN A 352 -17.37 18.12 13.68
C GLN A 352 -16.91 19.08 12.58
N ILE A 353 -15.79 18.80 11.91
CA ILE A 353 -15.33 19.61 10.79
C ILE A 353 -16.28 19.51 9.59
N ASN A 354 -16.80 18.32 9.28
CA ASN A 354 -17.77 18.16 8.19
C ASN A 354 -19.14 18.76 8.51
N GLU A 355 -19.54 18.81 9.78
CA GLU A 355 -20.76 19.49 10.23
C GLU A 355 -20.61 21.00 10.15
N LYS A 356 -19.48 21.54 10.63
CA LYS A 356 -19.21 22.98 10.63
C LYS A 356 -18.94 23.53 9.22
N PHE A 357 -18.31 22.72 8.36
CA PHE A 357 -17.93 23.11 7.00
C PHE A 357 -18.44 22.07 5.99
N PRO A 358 -19.76 21.98 5.75
CA PRO A 358 -20.31 20.94 4.89
C PRO A 358 -19.85 21.10 3.43
N LEU A 359 -19.72 19.98 2.72
CA LEU A 359 -19.58 19.94 1.27
C LEU A 359 -20.77 19.24 0.64
N ASP A 360 -21.18 19.70 -0.53
CA ASP A 360 -22.17 19.00 -1.33
C ASP A 360 -21.64 17.62 -1.76
N LYS A 361 -22.41 16.56 -1.49
CA LYS A 361 -22.17 15.15 -1.87
C LYS A 361 -20.86 14.50 -1.36
N LYS A 362 -20.06 15.18 -0.55
CA LYS A 362 -18.75 14.67 -0.10
C LYS A 362 -18.55 14.84 1.41
N VAL A 363 -17.93 13.83 2.02
CA VAL A 363 -17.48 13.87 3.41
C VAL A 363 -15.96 13.80 3.39
N ARG A 364 -15.31 14.78 4.02
CA ARG A 364 -13.87 14.88 4.15
C ARG A 364 -13.34 13.83 5.12
N THR A 365 -12.13 13.35 4.86
CA THR A 365 -11.37 12.52 5.81
C THR A 365 -10.56 13.40 6.77
N VAL A 366 -10.25 14.64 6.39
CA VAL A 366 -9.67 15.73 7.22
C VAL A 366 -8.26 15.47 7.75
N LEU A 367 -8.05 14.41 8.51
CA LEU A 367 -6.77 14.09 9.14
C LEU A 367 -6.53 12.59 9.30
N HIS A 368 -5.30 12.21 9.58
CA HIS A 368 -4.87 10.88 10.02
C HIS A 368 -3.99 11.02 11.27
N SER A 369 -3.81 9.93 12.04
CA SER A 369 -2.88 9.89 13.17
C SER A 369 -2.12 8.58 13.12
N SER A 370 -0.91 8.56 13.69
CA SER A 370 -0.26 7.30 14.09
C SER A 370 -1.17 6.51 15.03
N ASP A 371 -1.07 5.18 14.96
CA ASP A 371 -1.81 4.29 15.85
C ASP A 371 -0.97 3.92 17.10
N ASN A 372 0.37 3.89 17.00
CA ASN A 372 1.29 3.61 18.11
C ASN A 372 2.61 4.36 17.95
N THR A 373 3.50 4.27 18.95
CA THR A 373 4.83 4.91 18.99
C THR A 373 5.65 4.61 17.74
N MET A 374 5.80 3.33 17.36
CA MET A 374 6.58 2.98 16.17
C MET A 374 6.00 3.58 14.88
N GLU A 375 4.66 3.59 14.73
CA GLU A 375 4.03 4.29 13.62
C GLU A 375 4.21 5.82 13.68
N ALA A 376 4.29 6.40 14.87
CA ALA A 376 4.57 7.83 15.04
C ALA A 376 5.99 8.17 14.57
N HIS A 377 6.99 7.39 14.98
CA HIS A 377 8.37 7.55 14.52
C HIS A 377 8.51 7.29 13.02
N HIS A 378 7.81 6.28 12.48
CA HIS A 378 7.69 6.07 11.05
C HIS A 378 7.12 7.30 10.31
N HIS A 379 6.03 7.89 10.80
CA HIS A 379 5.46 9.10 10.19
C HIS A 379 6.43 10.28 10.27
N LEU A 380 7.03 10.50 11.45
CA LEU A 380 7.98 11.58 11.70
C LEU A 380 9.21 11.46 10.81
N PHE A 381 9.75 10.24 10.67
CA PHE A 381 10.88 9.93 9.80
C PHE A 381 10.62 10.33 8.35
N TYR A 382 9.43 10.05 7.80
CA TYR A 382 9.11 10.43 6.42
C TYR A 382 8.75 11.91 6.26
N VAL A 383 8.16 12.54 7.28
CA VAL A 383 7.91 13.99 7.34
C VAL A 383 9.24 14.74 7.30
N LEU A 384 10.20 14.39 8.15
CA LEU A 384 11.48 15.09 8.25
C LEU A 384 12.49 14.66 7.18
N GLY A 385 12.48 13.37 6.84
CA GLY A 385 13.52 12.71 6.07
C GLY A 385 14.66 12.20 6.94
N ARG A 386 15.33 11.14 6.47
CA ARG A 386 16.37 10.39 7.20
C ARG A 386 17.46 11.26 7.83
N LYS A 387 17.89 12.33 7.17
CA LYS A 387 18.96 13.20 7.65
C LYS A 387 18.54 14.09 8.82
N ALA A 388 17.30 14.60 8.80
CA ALA A 388 16.82 15.57 9.79
C ALA A 388 16.14 14.91 11.00
N TYR A 389 15.72 13.65 10.86
CA TYR A 389 15.01 12.91 11.89
C TYR A 389 15.78 12.81 13.23
N PRO A 390 17.05 12.40 13.28
CA PRO A 390 17.78 12.27 14.55
C PRO A 390 17.89 13.60 15.31
N THR A 391 18.36 14.66 14.63
CA THR A 391 18.52 15.99 15.23
C THR A 391 17.19 16.55 15.77
N PHE A 392 16.10 16.35 15.05
CA PHE A 392 14.78 16.77 15.52
C PHE A 392 14.35 16.03 16.79
N CYS A 393 14.59 14.72 16.87
CA CYS A 393 14.28 13.92 18.05
C CYS A 393 15.14 14.34 19.26
N GLU A 394 16.42 14.63 19.06
CA GLU A 394 17.30 15.14 20.13
C GLU A 394 16.81 16.48 20.68
N ASP A 395 16.38 17.39 19.81
CA ASP A 395 15.84 18.69 20.23
C ASP A 395 14.49 18.55 20.95
N LEU A 396 13.67 17.56 20.57
CA LEU A 396 12.44 17.24 21.26
C LEU A 396 12.71 16.71 22.67
N LEU A 397 13.66 15.78 22.83
CA LEU A 397 14.05 15.21 24.12
C LEU A 397 14.52 16.28 25.13
N LYS A 398 15.32 17.25 24.67
CA LYS A 398 15.80 18.36 25.53
C LYS A 398 14.67 19.23 26.08
N ARG A 399 13.51 19.28 25.42
CA ARG A 399 12.35 20.05 25.88
C ARG A 399 11.51 19.27 26.89
N GLU A 400 11.43 17.95 26.73
CA GLU A 400 10.71 17.05 27.65
C GLU A 400 11.46 16.84 28.97
N GLN A 401 12.78 17.08 29.00
CA GLN A 401 13.61 17.08 30.21
C GLN A 401 13.96 18.53 30.58
N PRO A 402 13.12 19.27 31.32
CA PRO A 402 13.53 20.57 31.84
C PRO A 402 14.77 20.39 32.72
N GLU A 403 15.80 21.22 32.49
CA GLU A 403 17.03 21.25 33.29
C GLU A 403 16.66 21.20 34.78
N GLU A 404 17.16 20.20 35.50
CA GLU A 404 17.18 20.24 36.96
C GLU A 404 17.91 21.53 37.35
N THR A 405 17.15 22.56 37.74
CA THR A 405 17.70 23.75 38.39
C THR A 405 18.37 23.27 39.68
N THR A 406 19.67 23.01 39.59
CA THR A 406 20.55 22.83 40.73
C THR A 406 20.39 24.07 41.63
N SER A 407 19.71 23.87 42.76
CA SER A 407 19.59 24.82 43.85
C SER A 407 20.79 24.70 44.78
#